data_AF-L8DNB4-F1
#
_entry.id   AF-L8DNB4-F1
#
_cell.length_a   1.000
_cell.length_b   1.000
_cell.length_c   1.000
_cell.angle_alpha   90.00
_cell.angle_beta   90.00
_cell.angle_gamma   90.00
#
_symmetry.space_group_name_H-M   'P 1'
#
loop_
_entity.id
_entity.type
_entity.pdbx_description
1 polymer ?
#
loop_
_entity_poly.entity_id
_entity_poly.type
_entity_poly.pdbx_seq_one_letter_code
_entity_poly.pdbx_strand_id
1 'polypeptide(L)'
;MFDRLTVDVTIPPELAGGQVQAYLEDLGFDVARTSAPDVWALTEPAVGMDSVDFMTVRTLFGSDDVVDDVLVDLPQDSYASRLDESRIEKERLRAITQIGAGGMGSLLYALQLPVITAPDKSLSAAVQDVRRDLAGIMDDDDEHPFDEHATHVVRYGDSTHRRMRFPGFVLRLNQDPELLDDIRRGPINVDEIVFASGSSILSSVLIPASHLGPLLAARSPWVWAFQANRVSGAVIFTLGRDISGRSSIPFEAHQVLPRSPVDRLPQRQEPPPRPEAWGVAVAWWVSQMNTVLGHLLNPCLFGNANGNYLPYVQQNRLMEFADLLQRVTSTLLSLHDDYASGVLMWSAMDLIESTWLSWDLTTLCKPSIAAKALQEVRDRMPADVQAVLLPYAAYGVEALTEVGEGFFIKNYRGSEKVILRLPGGAEKALSLDDAVSQLMRARRNTTHGFDKPDPVRDRLFAQHDGRRPETLMYLPLLYLMYIMSDPDDLRRRLLRRSARRDRTH
;
A
#
# COMPACT_ATOMS: atom_id res chain seq x y z
N MET A 1 -28.37 13.96 -2.07
CA MET A 1 -27.43 15.01 -2.48
C MET A 1 -26.66 15.35 -1.23
N PHE A 2 -25.39 14.96 -1.14
CA PHE A 2 -24.56 15.31 0.02
C PHE A 2 -24.19 16.80 -0.11
N ASP A 3 -24.31 17.56 0.96
CA ASP A 3 -23.85 18.96 0.98
C ASP A 3 -22.35 19.00 0.68
N ARG A 4 -21.96 19.89 -0.24
CA ARG A 4 -20.56 20.10 -0.61
C ARG A 4 -19.83 20.68 0.60
N LEU A 5 -18.67 20.12 0.93
CA LEU A 5 -17.88 20.60 2.05
C LEU A 5 -17.07 21.83 1.64
N THR A 6 -17.01 22.81 2.54
CA THR A 6 -16.20 24.02 2.38
C THR A 6 -15.26 24.15 3.57
N VAL A 7 -14.01 24.54 3.31
CA VAL A 7 -13.03 24.91 4.33
C VAL A 7 -12.32 26.20 3.98
N ASP A 8 -11.98 26.97 5.00
CA ASP A 8 -11.18 28.18 4.88
C ASP A 8 -9.68 27.82 4.98
N VAL A 9 -8.90 28.29 4.02
CA VAL A 9 -7.44 28.13 3.98
C VAL A 9 -6.76 29.49 3.93
N THR A 10 -5.76 29.66 4.80
CA THR A 10 -4.93 30.88 4.82
C THR A 10 -3.79 30.71 3.81
N ILE A 11 -3.84 31.48 2.72
CA ILE A 11 -2.83 31.52 1.66
C ILE A 11 -2.60 32.98 1.26
N PRO A 12 -1.39 33.51 1.47
CA PRO A 12 -1.04 34.87 1.13
C PRO A 12 -1.30 35.20 -0.36
N PRO A 13 -1.89 36.36 -0.66
CA PRO A 13 -2.29 36.72 -2.04
C PRO A 13 -1.11 36.84 -3.01
N GLU A 14 0.13 37.02 -2.51
CA GLU A 14 1.34 37.14 -3.32
C GLU A 14 1.79 35.81 -3.94
N LEU A 15 1.26 34.67 -3.49
CA LEU A 15 1.59 33.37 -4.04
C LEU A 15 1.09 33.19 -5.48
N ALA A 16 1.76 32.29 -6.21
CA ALA A 16 1.50 32.03 -7.63
C ALA A 16 1.49 33.32 -8.49
N GLY A 17 2.37 34.27 -8.19
CA GLY A 17 2.46 35.54 -8.92
C GLY A 17 1.20 36.41 -8.79
N GLY A 18 0.48 36.32 -7.67
CA GLY A 18 -0.79 37.03 -7.47
C GLY A 18 -2.04 36.26 -7.93
N GLN A 19 -1.86 35.06 -8.50
CA GLN A 19 -2.93 34.25 -9.10
C GLN A 19 -3.33 33.06 -8.21
N VAL A 20 -3.40 33.26 -6.90
CA VAL A 20 -3.76 32.21 -5.93
C VAL A 20 -5.07 31.51 -6.27
N GLN A 21 -6.09 32.28 -6.71
CA GLN A 21 -7.36 31.71 -7.12
C GLN A 21 -7.19 30.69 -8.26
N ALA A 22 -6.50 31.07 -9.33
CA ALA A 22 -6.27 30.19 -10.47
C ALA A 22 -5.44 28.96 -10.09
N TYR A 23 -4.45 29.12 -9.19
CA TYR A 23 -3.68 27.99 -8.65
C TYR A 23 -4.58 27.00 -7.89
N LEU A 24 -5.47 27.50 -7.03
CA LEU A 24 -6.39 26.64 -6.25
C LEU A 24 -7.48 26.02 -7.12
N GLU A 25 -7.95 26.72 -8.15
CA GLU A 25 -8.88 26.19 -9.16
C GLU A 25 -8.21 25.11 -10.03
N ASP A 26 -6.92 25.28 -10.38
CA ASP A 26 -6.11 24.27 -11.09
C ASP A 26 -5.85 23.02 -10.24
N LEU A 27 -5.81 23.16 -8.91
CA LEU A 27 -5.88 21.98 -8.04
C LEU A 27 -7.21 21.25 -8.20
N GLY A 28 -8.29 21.88 -8.67
CA GLY A 28 -9.60 21.26 -8.91
C GLY A 28 -10.61 21.50 -7.79
N PHE A 29 -10.58 22.68 -7.18
CA PHE A 29 -11.56 23.13 -6.19
C PHE A 29 -12.36 24.32 -6.72
N ASP A 30 -13.58 24.48 -6.21
CA ASP A 30 -14.29 25.75 -6.39
C ASP A 30 -13.78 26.71 -5.33
N VAL A 31 -13.33 27.89 -5.74
CA VAL A 31 -12.61 28.84 -4.89
C VAL A 31 -13.40 30.14 -4.78
N ALA A 32 -13.60 30.61 -3.55
CA ALA A 32 -14.18 31.92 -3.28
C ALA A 32 -13.28 32.74 -2.34
N ARG A 33 -13.26 34.05 -2.54
CA ARG A 33 -12.62 34.97 -1.59
C ARG A 33 -13.49 35.11 -0.35
N THR A 34 -12.86 35.05 0.82
CA THR A 34 -13.54 35.41 2.07
C THR A 34 -13.41 36.93 2.33
N SER A 35 -13.93 37.38 3.47
CA SER A 35 -13.76 38.77 3.91
C SER A 35 -12.31 39.13 4.31
N ALA A 36 -11.48 38.13 4.61
CA ALA A 36 -10.06 38.33 4.92
C ALA A 36 -9.20 38.18 3.65
N PRO A 37 -8.21 39.07 3.42
CA PRO A 37 -7.48 39.16 2.16
C PRO A 37 -6.57 37.96 1.86
N ASP A 38 -6.20 37.21 2.90
CA ASP A 38 -5.32 36.05 2.89
C ASP A 38 -6.07 34.73 3.12
N VAL A 39 -7.40 34.76 3.20
CA VAL A 39 -8.22 33.56 3.45
C VAL A 39 -9.12 33.26 2.27
N TRP A 40 -9.03 32.02 1.80
CA TRP A 40 -9.75 31.50 0.66
C TRP A 40 -10.68 30.37 1.10
N ALA A 41 -11.94 30.41 0.67
CA ALA A 41 -12.88 29.33 0.89
C ALA A 41 -12.72 28.31 -0.25
N LEU A 42 -12.27 27.10 0.09
CA LEU A 42 -12.19 25.96 -0.82
C LEU A 42 -13.43 25.09 -0.67
N THR A 43 -14.12 24.82 -1.77
CA THR A 43 -15.29 23.94 -1.80
C THR A 43 -15.04 22.75 -2.71
N GLU A 44 -15.43 21.55 -2.26
CA GLU A 44 -15.40 20.33 -3.09
C GLU A 44 -16.10 20.57 -4.43
N PRO A 45 -15.56 20.17 -5.60
CA PRO A 45 -16.17 20.46 -6.90
C PRO A 45 -17.59 19.89 -7.01
N ALA A 46 -18.47 20.57 -7.77
CA ALA A 46 -19.87 20.17 -7.92
C ALA A 46 -20.05 18.77 -8.54
N VAL A 47 -19.07 18.36 -9.35
CA VAL A 47 -19.01 17.05 -10.02
C VAL A 47 -18.55 15.93 -9.08
N GLY A 48 -18.17 16.27 -7.84
CA GLY A 48 -17.60 15.36 -6.87
C GLY A 48 -16.09 15.17 -7.05
N MET A 49 -15.45 14.61 -6.03
CA MET A 49 -14.03 14.29 -6.06
C MET A 49 -13.70 13.11 -6.99
N ASP A 50 -14.69 12.28 -7.32
CA ASP A 50 -14.54 11.09 -8.15
C ASP A 50 -14.24 11.42 -9.62
N SER A 51 -14.46 12.67 -10.04
CA SER A 51 -14.12 13.15 -11.39
C SER A 51 -12.66 13.59 -11.53
N VAL A 52 -11.87 13.55 -10.47
CA VAL A 52 -10.44 13.89 -10.53
C VAL A 52 -9.63 12.61 -10.69
N ASP A 53 -8.88 12.55 -11.79
CA ASP A 53 -8.02 11.43 -12.14
C ASP A 53 -6.70 11.48 -11.35
N PHE A 54 -6.74 11.08 -10.08
CA PHE A 54 -5.55 10.99 -9.24
C PHE A 54 -4.59 9.89 -9.66
N MET A 55 -5.15 8.75 -10.05
CA MET A 55 -4.45 7.57 -10.50
C MET A 55 -5.27 6.88 -11.58
N THR A 56 -4.67 6.67 -12.74
CA THR A 56 -5.32 6.05 -13.89
C THR A 56 -4.49 4.88 -14.38
N VAL A 57 -5.13 3.97 -15.11
CA VAL A 57 -4.43 2.88 -15.78
C VAL A 57 -4.94 2.74 -17.20
N ARG A 58 -4.02 2.42 -18.11
CA ARG A 58 -4.33 1.95 -19.45
C ARG A 58 -3.67 0.60 -19.66
N THR A 59 -4.43 -0.35 -20.18
CA THR A 59 -3.94 -1.70 -20.47
C THR A 59 -3.70 -1.86 -21.96
N LEU A 60 -2.57 -2.47 -22.30
CA LEU A 60 -2.19 -2.89 -23.64
C LEU A 60 -2.13 -4.42 -23.64
N PHE A 61 -2.82 -5.05 -24.58
CA PHE A 61 -2.94 -6.50 -24.68
C PHE A 61 -2.06 -7.03 -25.82
N GLY A 62 -1.55 -8.26 -25.67
CA GLY A 62 -0.78 -8.96 -26.70
C GLY A 62 0.57 -8.31 -27.06
N SER A 63 1.20 -8.72 -28.16
CA SER A 63 2.44 -8.11 -28.67
C SER A 63 2.19 -7.00 -29.71
N ASP A 64 0.98 -6.97 -30.30
CA ASP A 64 0.70 -6.24 -31.53
C ASP A 64 -0.01 -4.88 -31.31
N ASP A 65 -0.53 -4.62 -30.11
CA ASP A 65 -1.08 -3.30 -29.77
C ASP A 65 0.05 -2.26 -29.84
N VAL A 66 -0.16 -1.22 -30.66
CA VAL A 66 0.81 -0.13 -30.85
C VAL A 66 0.96 0.66 -29.55
N VAL A 67 2.17 0.67 -29.01
CA VAL A 67 2.55 1.56 -27.91
C VAL A 67 2.81 2.95 -28.51
N ASP A 68 1.85 3.86 -28.35
CA ASP A 68 2.00 5.27 -28.73
C ASP A 68 2.70 6.07 -27.61
N ASP A 69 3.51 7.06 -28.01
CA ASP A 69 4.26 7.96 -27.11
C ASP A 69 3.34 8.71 -26.14
N VAL A 70 2.11 9.00 -26.56
CA VAL A 70 1.09 9.62 -25.68
C VAL A 70 0.70 8.68 -24.54
N LEU A 71 0.68 7.37 -24.78
CA LEU A 71 0.26 6.39 -23.78
C LEU A 71 1.31 6.26 -22.67
N VAL A 72 2.59 6.39 -23.01
CA VAL A 72 3.71 6.23 -22.09
C VAL A 72 4.47 7.53 -21.83
N ASP A 73 3.78 8.67 -21.83
CA ASP A 73 4.34 9.93 -21.36
C ASP A 73 4.55 9.91 -19.83
N LEU A 74 5.61 9.23 -19.41
CA LEU A 74 6.03 9.02 -18.04
C LEU A 74 7.49 9.51 -17.91
N PRO A 75 7.71 10.70 -17.34
CA PRO A 75 9.03 11.30 -17.24
C PRO A 75 10.02 10.39 -16.52
N GLN A 76 11.22 10.32 -17.08
CA GLN A 76 12.35 9.63 -16.51
C GLN A 76 12.77 10.27 -15.18
N ASP A 77 13.19 9.41 -14.25
CA ASP A 77 13.77 9.88 -12.99
C ASP A 77 15.09 10.63 -13.22
N SER A 78 15.26 11.78 -12.56
CA SER A 78 16.44 12.64 -12.71
C SER A 78 17.76 11.99 -12.30
N TYR A 79 17.73 10.96 -11.45
CA TYR A 79 18.89 10.13 -11.14
C TYR A 79 19.17 9.16 -12.29
N ALA A 80 18.13 8.51 -12.84
CA ALA A 80 18.26 7.60 -13.97
C ALA A 80 18.81 8.32 -15.21
N SER A 81 18.41 9.57 -15.45
CA SER A 81 18.91 10.38 -16.57
C SER A 81 20.39 10.76 -16.45
N ARG A 82 21.00 10.59 -15.26
CA ARG A 82 22.44 10.85 -15.03
C ARG A 82 23.28 9.58 -15.09
N LEU A 83 22.66 8.41 -15.26
CA LEU A 83 23.38 7.15 -15.36
C LEU A 83 24.03 7.04 -16.74
N ASP A 84 25.25 6.51 -16.76
CA ASP A 84 25.98 6.21 -17.99
C ASP A 84 25.36 5.01 -18.70
N GLU A 85 25.02 5.17 -19.98
CA GLU A 85 24.43 4.11 -20.83
C GLU A 85 25.31 2.85 -20.86
N SER A 86 26.64 3.02 -20.89
CA SER A 86 27.57 1.88 -20.90
C SER A 86 27.49 1.05 -19.62
N ARG A 87 27.24 1.71 -18.48
CA ARG A 87 27.06 1.08 -17.18
C ARG A 87 25.72 0.36 -17.10
N ILE A 88 24.65 0.95 -17.65
CA ILE A 88 23.32 0.33 -17.70
C ILE A 88 23.38 -0.96 -18.50
N GLU A 89 23.97 -0.92 -19.70
CA GLU A 89 24.08 -2.12 -20.54
C GLU A 89 24.96 -3.19 -19.90
N LYS A 90 26.07 -2.81 -19.24
CA LYS A 90 26.89 -3.74 -18.47
C LYS A 90 26.10 -4.42 -17.34
N GLU A 91 25.25 -3.67 -16.64
CA GLU A 91 24.42 -4.23 -15.57
C GLU A 91 23.33 -5.14 -16.12
N ARG A 92 22.70 -4.78 -17.24
CA ARG A 92 21.75 -5.64 -17.96
C ARG A 92 22.39 -6.94 -18.40
N LEU A 93 23.57 -6.90 -19.02
CA LEU A 93 24.33 -8.10 -19.42
C LEU A 93 24.74 -8.96 -18.22
N ARG A 94 25.06 -8.34 -17.08
CA ARG A 94 25.34 -9.05 -15.83
C ARG A 94 24.11 -9.80 -15.34
N ALA A 95 22.95 -9.14 -15.35
CA ALA A 95 21.68 -9.77 -14.99
C ALA A 95 21.34 -10.93 -15.94
N ILE A 96 21.51 -10.75 -17.25
CA ILE A 96 21.30 -11.80 -18.26
C ILE A 96 22.22 -13.00 -18.02
N THR A 97 23.51 -12.77 -17.75
CA THR A 97 24.46 -13.87 -17.45
C THR A 97 24.04 -14.67 -16.23
N GLN A 98 23.39 -14.05 -15.24
CA GLN A 98 22.87 -14.74 -14.05
C GLN A 98 21.59 -15.54 -14.31
N ILE A 99 20.86 -15.28 -15.39
CA ILE A 99 19.68 -16.07 -15.79
C ILE A 99 20.08 -17.54 -15.98
N GLY A 100 21.21 -17.79 -16.65
CA GLY A 100 21.73 -19.14 -16.89
C GLY A 100 22.09 -19.91 -15.61
N ALA A 101 22.14 -19.24 -14.45
CA ALA A 101 22.31 -19.86 -13.14
C ALA A 101 20.96 -20.11 -12.41
N GLY A 102 19.82 -20.02 -13.12
CA GLY A 102 18.46 -20.26 -12.58
C GLY A 102 17.81 -19.04 -11.94
N GLY A 103 18.32 -17.83 -12.19
CA GLY A 103 17.84 -16.58 -11.58
C GLY A 103 16.66 -15.94 -12.31
N MET A 104 15.43 -16.41 -12.07
CA MET A 104 14.21 -15.76 -12.60
C MET A 104 14.10 -14.28 -12.17
N GLY A 105 14.55 -13.95 -10.95
CA GLY A 105 14.64 -12.56 -10.50
C GLY A 105 15.60 -11.71 -11.34
N SER A 106 16.73 -12.29 -11.79
CA SER A 106 17.70 -11.61 -12.67
C SER A 106 17.11 -11.36 -14.05
N LEU A 107 16.30 -12.29 -14.58
CA LEU A 107 15.55 -12.08 -15.83
C LEU A 107 14.59 -10.89 -15.71
N LEU A 108 13.72 -10.89 -14.69
CA LEU A 108 12.75 -9.81 -14.51
C LEU A 108 13.45 -8.45 -14.31
N TYR A 109 14.57 -8.42 -13.58
CA TYR A 109 15.39 -7.21 -13.43
C TYR A 109 16.01 -6.76 -14.75
N ALA A 110 16.52 -7.68 -15.56
CA ALA A 110 17.07 -7.36 -16.88
C ALA A 110 16.03 -6.76 -17.83
N LEU A 111 14.76 -7.21 -17.73
CA LEU A 111 13.63 -6.66 -18.47
C LEU A 111 13.17 -5.30 -17.92
N GLN A 112 13.25 -5.10 -16.61
CA GLN A 112 12.85 -3.85 -15.96
C GLN A 112 13.79 -2.67 -16.30
N LEU A 113 15.10 -2.94 -16.40
CA LEU A 113 16.14 -1.92 -16.56
C LEU A 113 15.93 -0.99 -17.77
N PRO A 114 15.72 -1.48 -19.00
CA PRO A 114 15.51 -0.63 -20.17
C PRO A 114 14.37 0.37 -19.99
N VAL A 115 13.28 -0.04 -19.35
CA VAL A 115 12.09 0.81 -19.13
C VAL A 115 12.37 1.88 -18.08
N ILE A 116 13.11 1.55 -17.02
CA ILE A 116 13.50 2.54 -15.98
C ILE A 116 14.45 3.59 -16.57
N THR A 117 15.38 3.17 -17.43
CA THR A 117 16.46 4.04 -17.92
C THR A 117 16.21 4.66 -19.29
N ALA A 118 15.14 4.28 -19.98
CA ALA A 118 14.80 4.87 -21.28
C ALA A 118 14.54 6.39 -21.13
N PRO A 119 15.11 7.22 -22.02
CA PRO A 119 14.65 8.60 -22.18
C PRO A 119 13.17 8.66 -22.54
N ASP A 120 12.48 9.75 -22.20
CA ASP A 120 11.03 9.90 -22.38
C ASP A 120 10.58 9.57 -23.82
N LYS A 121 11.32 10.07 -24.81
CA LYS A 121 11.05 9.85 -26.25
C LYS A 121 11.26 8.42 -26.73
N SER A 122 11.91 7.57 -25.94
CA SER A 122 12.23 6.19 -26.28
C SER A 122 11.50 5.19 -25.39
N LEU A 123 10.66 5.65 -24.47
CA LEU A 123 10.00 4.77 -23.49
C LEU A 123 9.03 3.80 -24.17
N SER A 124 8.28 4.25 -25.17
CA SER A 124 7.37 3.39 -25.94
C SER A 124 8.10 2.22 -26.60
N ALA A 125 9.25 2.51 -27.22
CA ALA A 125 10.10 1.49 -27.84
C ALA A 125 10.63 0.51 -26.79
N ALA A 126 11.12 1.00 -25.65
CA ALA A 126 11.61 0.14 -24.56
C ALA A 126 10.51 -0.77 -23.99
N VAL A 127 9.29 -0.26 -23.83
CA VAL A 127 8.14 -1.06 -23.39
C VAL A 127 7.79 -2.12 -24.44
N GLN A 128 7.79 -1.77 -25.72
CA GLN A 128 7.52 -2.71 -26.80
C GLN A 128 8.59 -3.80 -26.90
N ASP A 129 9.85 -3.46 -26.68
CA ASP A 129 10.95 -4.42 -26.67
C ASP A 129 10.79 -5.41 -25.51
N VAL A 130 10.44 -4.95 -24.30
CA VAL A 130 10.17 -5.84 -23.16
C VAL A 130 8.99 -6.78 -23.41
N ARG A 131 7.92 -6.30 -24.06
CA ARG A 131 6.78 -7.16 -24.45
C ARG A 131 7.22 -8.26 -25.41
N ARG A 132 8.02 -7.90 -26.41
CA ARG A 132 8.58 -8.86 -27.37
C ARG A 132 9.51 -9.86 -26.69
N ASP A 133 10.37 -9.38 -25.80
CA ASP A 133 11.30 -10.22 -25.04
C ASP A 133 10.53 -11.19 -24.14
N LEU A 134 9.44 -10.77 -23.48
CA LEU A 134 8.58 -11.64 -22.67
C LEU A 134 7.91 -12.73 -23.50
N ALA A 135 7.31 -12.38 -24.64
CA ALA A 135 6.70 -13.34 -25.57
C ALA A 135 7.73 -14.33 -26.14
N GLY A 136 8.96 -13.87 -26.37
CA GLY A 136 10.05 -14.68 -26.92
C GLY A 136 10.70 -15.65 -25.93
N ILE A 137 10.33 -15.61 -24.64
CA ILE A 137 10.84 -16.58 -23.66
C ILE A 137 10.22 -17.94 -23.94
N MET A 138 11.08 -18.94 -24.07
CA MET A 138 10.72 -20.35 -24.16
C MET A 138 11.23 -21.07 -22.91
N ASP A 139 10.47 -22.02 -22.39
CA ASP A 139 10.94 -22.94 -21.36
C ASP A 139 11.56 -24.21 -21.95
N ASP A 140 11.95 -25.15 -21.07
CA ASP A 140 12.63 -26.39 -21.46
C ASP A 140 11.74 -27.34 -22.30
N ASP A 141 10.42 -27.14 -22.30
CA ASP A 141 9.43 -27.95 -23.03
C ASP A 141 9.00 -27.28 -24.35
N ASP A 142 9.73 -26.27 -24.81
CA ASP A 142 9.39 -25.40 -25.96
C ASP A 142 8.04 -24.68 -25.78
N GLU A 143 7.55 -24.54 -24.55
CA GLU A 143 6.35 -23.74 -24.25
C GLU A 143 6.74 -22.27 -24.07
N HIS A 144 5.83 -21.37 -24.39
CA HIS A 144 5.97 -19.94 -24.17
C HIS A 144 5.23 -19.55 -22.88
N PRO A 145 5.89 -19.59 -21.70
CA PRO A 145 5.20 -19.46 -20.42
C PRO A 145 4.51 -18.12 -20.20
N PHE A 146 4.83 -17.09 -21.00
CA PHE A 146 4.34 -15.73 -20.85
C PHE A 146 3.58 -15.22 -22.08
N ASP A 147 3.02 -16.10 -22.92
CA ASP A 147 2.22 -15.71 -24.10
C ASP A 147 1.03 -14.81 -23.73
N GLU A 148 0.48 -14.99 -22.54
CA GLU A 148 -0.68 -14.24 -22.04
C GLU A 148 -0.27 -13.02 -21.17
N HIS A 149 0.97 -12.54 -21.31
CA HIS A 149 1.41 -11.33 -20.63
C HIS A 149 0.61 -10.10 -21.10
N ALA A 150 0.49 -9.11 -20.22
CA ALA A 150 -0.08 -7.82 -20.56
C ALA A 150 0.72 -6.67 -19.95
N THR A 151 0.60 -5.49 -20.54
CA THR A 151 1.27 -4.28 -20.06
C THR A 151 0.23 -3.28 -19.58
N HIS A 152 0.44 -2.71 -18.39
CA HIS A 152 -0.42 -1.72 -17.79
C HIS A 152 0.38 -0.46 -17.47
N VAL A 153 0.00 0.65 -18.09
CA VAL A 153 0.61 1.95 -17.81
C VAL A 153 -0.24 2.64 -16.76
N VAL A 154 0.32 2.75 -15.55
CA VAL A 154 -0.29 3.46 -14.43
C VAL A 154 0.27 4.88 -14.40
N ARG A 155 -0.61 5.88 -14.35
CA ARG A 155 -0.24 7.30 -14.33
C ARG A 155 -0.88 8.00 -13.13
N TYR A 156 -0.13 8.87 -12.49
CA TYR A 156 -0.67 9.84 -11.55
C TYR A 156 -1.09 11.09 -12.33
N GLY A 157 -2.26 11.64 -12.03
CA GLY A 157 -2.69 12.90 -12.62
C GLY A 157 -1.81 14.07 -12.20
N ASP A 158 -1.80 15.11 -13.02
CA ASP A 158 -0.99 16.32 -12.79
C ASP A 158 -1.32 16.99 -11.46
N SER A 159 -2.60 16.95 -11.06
CA SER A 159 -3.08 17.51 -9.79
C SER A 159 -2.67 16.69 -8.57
N THR A 160 -2.37 15.39 -8.73
CA THR A 160 -2.04 14.49 -7.62
C THR A 160 -0.79 14.95 -6.91
N HIS A 161 0.28 15.24 -7.67
CA HIS A 161 1.54 15.63 -7.06
C HIS A 161 1.42 16.95 -6.29
N ARG A 162 0.73 17.93 -6.88
CA ARG A 162 0.50 19.24 -6.27
C ARG A 162 -0.35 19.12 -5.02
N ARG A 163 -1.42 18.33 -5.04
CA ARG A 163 -2.29 18.08 -3.88
C ARG A 163 -1.60 17.27 -2.77
N MET A 164 -0.72 16.33 -3.12
CA MET A 164 0.08 15.60 -2.12
C MET A 164 1.02 16.55 -1.35
N ARG A 165 1.56 17.56 -2.03
CA ARG A 165 2.45 18.57 -1.44
C ARG A 165 1.72 19.73 -0.75
N PHE A 166 0.46 19.97 -1.11
CA PHE A 166 -0.37 21.06 -0.59
C PHE A 166 -0.39 21.18 0.95
N PRO A 167 -0.64 20.13 1.75
CA PRO A 167 -0.61 20.25 3.22
C PRO A 167 0.76 20.67 3.76
N GLY A 168 1.85 20.13 3.20
CA GLY A 168 3.21 20.49 3.60
C GLY A 168 3.55 21.94 3.28
N PHE A 169 3.08 22.43 2.13
CA PHE A 169 3.21 23.83 1.74
C PHE A 169 2.50 24.77 2.73
N VAL A 170 1.22 24.51 3.02
CA VAL A 170 0.44 25.33 3.97
C VAL A 170 1.05 25.26 5.37
N LEU A 171 1.57 24.10 5.80
CA LEU A 171 2.28 23.99 7.07
C LEU A 171 3.55 24.84 7.13
N ARG A 172 4.33 24.87 6.05
CA ARG A 172 5.53 25.72 6.00
C ARG A 172 5.16 27.19 6.11
N LEU A 173 4.14 27.65 5.39
CA LEU A 173 3.64 29.03 5.51
C LEU A 173 3.25 29.37 6.94
N ASN A 174 2.64 28.43 7.68
CA ASN A 174 2.24 28.63 9.06
C ASN A 174 3.41 28.64 10.05
N GLN A 175 4.55 28.01 9.71
CA GLN A 175 5.69 27.83 10.62
C GLN A 175 6.87 28.77 10.33
N ASP A 176 6.95 29.30 9.12
CA ASP A 176 8.04 30.16 8.67
C ASP A 176 7.52 31.53 8.22
N PRO A 177 7.46 32.50 9.14
CA PRO A 177 7.05 33.87 8.83
C PRO A 177 7.95 34.56 7.80
N GLU A 178 9.22 34.14 7.69
CA GLU A 178 10.21 34.74 6.77
C GLU A 178 10.07 34.20 5.34
N LEU A 179 9.40 33.06 5.15
CA LEU A 179 9.17 32.45 3.83
C LEU A 179 8.55 33.45 2.84
N LEU A 180 7.63 34.30 3.31
CA LEU A 180 7.00 35.30 2.45
C LEU A 180 7.98 36.38 1.98
N ASP A 181 8.90 36.79 2.84
CA ASP A 181 9.93 37.76 2.47
C ASP A 181 10.94 37.14 1.51
N ASP A 182 11.24 35.86 1.65
CA ASP A 182 12.10 35.14 0.71
C ASP A 182 11.43 34.95 -0.65
N ILE A 183 10.12 34.66 -0.70
CA ILE A 183 9.35 34.58 -1.96
C ILE A 183 9.35 35.95 -2.66
N ARG A 184 9.26 37.04 -1.89
CA ARG A 184 9.32 38.41 -2.41
C ARG A 184 10.71 38.78 -2.94
N ARG A 185 11.79 38.19 -2.42
CA ARG A 185 13.18 38.48 -2.81
C ARG A 185 13.60 37.84 -4.13
N GLY A 186 12.84 36.87 -4.65
CA GLY A 186 13.10 36.27 -5.96
C GLY A 186 12.67 34.80 -6.04
N PRO A 187 12.94 34.12 -7.17
CA PRO A 187 12.57 32.72 -7.35
C PRO A 187 13.36 31.84 -6.37
N ILE A 188 12.69 31.39 -5.32
CA ILE A 188 13.18 30.31 -4.47
C ILE A 188 13.15 29.02 -5.32
N ASN A 189 14.17 28.17 -5.22
CA ASN A 189 14.10 26.81 -5.74
C ASN A 189 13.02 26.04 -4.94
N VAL A 190 11.79 26.05 -5.47
CA VAL A 190 10.58 25.55 -4.80
C VAL A 190 10.71 24.07 -4.46
N ASP A 191 11.41 23.29 -5.30
CA ASP A 191 11.52 21.83 -5.14
C ASP A 191 12.51 21.38 -4.06
N GLU A 192 13.58 22.14 -3.77
CA GLU A 192 14.58 21.74 -2.77
C GLU A 192 14.36 22.39 -1.39
N ILE A 193 13.83 23.61 -1.33
CA ILE A 193 13.85 24.42 -0.08
C ILE A 193 12.44 24.53 0.55
N VAL A 194 11.37 24.62 -0.25
CA VAL A 194 10.01 24.86 0.27
C VAL A 194 9.36 23.59 0.83
N PHE A 195 9.79 22.40 0.38
CA PHE A 195 9.20 21.11 0.75
C PHE A 195 10.08 20.24 1.66
N ALA A 196 11.18 20.78 2.21
CA ALA A 196 12.16 19.98 2.96
C ALA A 196 11.59 19.29 4.22
N SER A 197 10.54 19.84 4.84
CA SER A 197 9.95 19.26 6.05
C SER A 197 9.23 17.94 5.74
N GLY A 198 9.84 16.85 6.18
CA GLY A 198 9.37 15.50 5.89
C GLY A 198 9.57 15.09 4.44
N SER A 199 10.38 15.78 3.62
CA SER A 199 10.58 15.42 2.19
C SER A 199 11.08 13.98 1.98
N SER A 200 11.90 13.45 2.89
CA SER A 200 12.39 12.06 2.83
C SER A 200 11.37 11.02 3.30
N ILE A 201 10.36 11.44 4.07
CA ILE A 201 9.24 10.59 4.53
C ILE A 201 8.08 10.70 3.54
N LEU A 202 7.84 11.90 3.03
CA LEU A 202 6.90 12.16 1.95
C LEU A 202 7.46 11.63 0.62
N SER A 203 8.77 11.48 0.43
CA SER A 203 9.28 10.85 -0.79
C SER A 203 8.82 9.39 -0.88
N SER A 204 8.72 8.63 0.22
CA SER A 204 8.12 7.29 0.18
C SER A 204 6.60 7.31 -0.06
N VAL A 205 5.91 8.38 0.36
CA VAL A 205 4.48 8.66 0.03
C VAL A 205 4.31 9.06 -1.44
N LEU A 206 5.26 9.80 -1.99
CA LEU A 206 5.24 10.35 -3.33
C LEU A 206 5.76 9.36 -4.39
N ILE A 207 6.51 8.33 -3.98
CA ILE A 207 7.04 7.31 -4.90
C ILE A 207 5.90 6.40 -5.37
N PRO A 208 5.64 6.34 -6.70
CA PRO A 208 4.68 5.42 -7.32
C PRO A 208 4.70 3.98 -6.81
N ALA A 209 5.89 3.49 -6.46
CA ALA A 209 6.13 2.12 -6.05
C ALA A 209 5.39 1.72 -4.77
N SER A 210 5.17 2.64 -3.82
CA SER A 210 4.52 2.31 -2.53
C SER A 210 3.03 2.02 -2.70
N HIS A 211 2.34 2.76 -3.58
CA HIS A 211 0.92 2.56 -3.90
C HIS A 211 0.61 1.25 -4.62
N LEU A 212 1.59 0.68 -5.32
CA LEU A 212 1.45 -0.56 -6.08
C LEU A 212 2.08 -1.76 -5.35
N GLY A 213 2.83 -1.53 -4.28
CA GLY A 213 3.53 -2.58 -3.53
C GLY A 213 2.60 -3.71 -3.07
N PRO A 214 1.50 -3.44 -2.35
CA PRO A 214 0.64 -4.50 -1.86
C PRO A 214 -0.12 -5.22 -2.98
N LEU A 215 -0.43 -4.53 -4.09
CA LEU A 215 -1.00 -5.16 -5.30
C LEU A 215 -0.07 -6.25 -5.82
N LEU A 216 1.18 -5.89 -6.08
CA LEU A 216 2.17 -6.80 -6.68
C LEU A 216 2.57 -7.90 -5.70
N ALA A 217 2.59 -7.60 -4.39
CA ALA A 217 2.93 -8.55 -3.33
C ALA A 217 1.73 -9.40 -2.84
N ALA A 218 0.51 -9.14 -3.30
CA ALA A 218 -0.71 -9.82 -2.80
C ALA A 218 -0.65 -11.35 -2.94
N ARG A 219 0.17 -11.87 -3.86
CA ARG A 219 0.37 -13.31 -4.10
C ARG A 219 1.73 -13.84 -3.66
N SER A 220 2.57 -13.02 -3.03
CA SER A 220 3.85 -13.47 -2.49
C SER A 220 3.63 -14.74 -1.66
N PRO A 221 4.44 -15.81 -1.83
CA PRO A 221 5.75 -15.86 -2.47
C PRO A 221 5.75 -15.97 -4.00
N TRP A 222 4.59 -16.00 -4.64
CA TRP A 222 4.47 -16.10 -6.08
C TRP A 222 4.49 -14.71 -6.72
N VAL A 223 5.21 -14.59 -7.83
CA VAL A 223 5.33 -13.35 -8.61
C VAL A 223 4.44 -13.51 -9.83
N TRP A 224 3.51 -12.59 -10.02
CA TRP A 224 2.57 -12.59 -11.15
C TRP A 224 2.74 -11.35 -12.05
N ALA A 225 3.49 -10.36 -11.56
CA ALA A 225 3.79 -9.14 -12.27
C ALA A 225 5.07 -8.51 -11.73
N PHE A 226 5.71 -7.68 -12.56
CA PHE A 226 6.77 -6.77 -12.13
C PHE A 226 6.48 -5.36 -12.65
N GLN A 227 7.05 -4.35 -12.01
CA GLN A 227 6.83 -2.94 -12.39
C GLN A 227 8.14 -2.24 -12.70
N ALA A 228 8.15 -1.32 -13.65
CA ALA A 228 9.21 -0.36 -13.87
C ALA A 228 8.72 1.03 -13.46
N ASN A 229 9.33 1.62 -12.44
CA ASN A 229 8.90 2.90 -11.89
C ASN A 229 9.40 4.07 -12.75
N ARG A 230 8.55 5.11 -12.86
CA ARG A 230 8.84 6.41 -13.47
C ARG A 230 8.41 7.52 -12.51
N VAL A 231 8.68 8.79 -12.80
CA VAL A 231 8.40 9.89 -11.85
C VAL A 231 6.90 10.05 -11.57
N SER A 232 6.07 10.02 -12.62
CA SER A 232 4.62 10.23 -12.53
C SER A 232 3.82 8.94 -12.72
N GLY A 233 4.41 7.77 -12.50
CA GLY A 233 3.72 6.51 -12.73
C GLY A 233 4.59 5.27 -12.72
N ALA A 234 4.06 4.19 -13.26
CA ALA A 234 4.79 2.94 -13.44
C ALA A 234 4.24 2.17 -14.65
N VAL A 235 5.10 1.38 -15.27
CA VAL A 235 4.69 0.37 -16.25
C VAL A 235 4.70 -0.98 -15.56
N ILE A 236 3.56 -1.66 -15.50
CA ILE A 236 3.41 -2.99 -14.91
C ILE A 236 3.32 -4.02 -16.03
N PHE A 237 4.12 -5.07 -15.94
CA PHE A 237 4.04 -6.22 -16.82
C PHE A 237 3.45 -7.39 -16.02
N THR A 238 2.22 -7.78 -16.34
CA THR A 238 1.63 -9.01 -15.82
C THR A 238 2.12 -10.18 -16.67
N LEU A 239 2.39 -11.31 -16.03
CA LEU A 239 3.05 -12.45 -16.68
C LEU A 239 2.06 -13.45 -17.30
N GLY A 240 0.75 -13.22 -17.19
CA GLY A 240 -0.29 -14.20 -17.60
C GLY A 240 -0.42 -15.40 -16.66
N ARG A 241 0.61 -15.68 -15.86
CA ARG A 241 0.65 -16.71 -14.81
C ARG A 241 1.50 -16.23 -13.63
N ASP A 242 1.37 -16.89 -12.49
CA ASP A 242 2.31 -16.71 -11.39
C ASP A 242 3.49 -17.69 -11.46
N ILE A 243 4.68 -17.21 -11.07
CA ILE A 243 5.94 -17.95 -11.02
C ILE A 243 6.53 -17.92 -9.61
N SER A 244 7.46 -18.83 -9.30
CA SER A 244 8.12 -18.80 -7.99
C SER A 244 8.99 -17.55 -7.85
N GLY A 245 8.71 -16.73 -6.83
CA GLY A 245 9.57 -15.61 -6.45
C GLY A 245 10.75 -16.01 -5.58
N ARG A 246 10.82 -17.28 -5.14
CA ARG A 246 11.91 -17.79 -4.31
C ARG A 246 12.82 -18.72 -5.12
N SER A 247 14.10 -18.58 -4.84
CA SER A 247 15.11 -19.57 -5.21
C SER A 247 15.16 -20.72 -4.22
N SER A 248 15.47 -21.90 -4.72
CA SER A 248 15.88 -23.03 -3.89
C SER A 248 17.31 -22.85 -3.33
N ILE A 249 18.13 -22.01 -3.97
CA ILE A 249 19.53 -21.76 -3.59
C ILE A 249 19.70 -20.29 -3.16
N PRO A 250 20.38 -20.02 -2.03
CA PRO A 250 20.67 -18.65 -1.62
C PRO A 250 21.41 -17.85 -2.71
N PHE A 251 20.82 -16.74 -3.18
CA PHE A 251 21.44 -15.89 -4.21
C PHE A 251 22.42 -14.86 -3.62
N GLU A 252 22.16 -14.40 -2.40
CA GLU A 252 22.95 -13.36 -1.75
C GLU A 252 23.63 -13.91 -0.51
N ALA A 253 24.87 -13.49 -0.26
CA ALA A 253 25.66 -13.98 0.87
C ALA A 253 24.96 -13.78 2.23
N HIS A 254 24.12 -12.74 2.38
CA HIS A 254 23.40 -12.50 3.62
C HIS A 254 22.33 -13.56 3.92
N GLN A 255 21.87 -14.31 2.91
CA GLN A 255 20.83 -15.34 3.06
C GLN A 255 21.36 -16.60 3.78
N VAL A 256 22.68 -16.71 4.01
CA VAL A 256 23.31 -17.78 4.81
C VAL A 256 23.39 -17.44 6.30
N LEU A 257 23.07 -16.20 6.68
CA LEU A 257 23.07 -15.77 8.08
C LEU A 257 21.91 -16.43 8.85
N PRO A 258 22.03 -16.60 10.17
CA PRO A 258 20.95 -17.15 11.00
C PRO A 258 19.66 -16.34 10.85
N ARG A 259 18.55 -17.05 10.65
CA ARG A 259 17.20 -16.49 10.52
C ARG A 259 16.16 -17.47 11.05
N SER A 260 14.99 -16.98 11.45
CA SER A 260 13.87 -17.85 11.78
C SER A 260 13.32 -18.49 10.51
N PRO A 261 13.40 -19.82 10.35
CA PRO A 261 12.95 -20.48 9.14
C PRO A 261 11.44 -20.31 8.97
N VAL A 262 11.00 -20.26 7.71
CA VAL A 262 9.59 -20.38 7.33
C VAL A 262 9.36 -21.85 6.99
N ASP A 263 8.64 -22.60 7.83
CA ASP A 263 8.50 -24.06 7.67
C ASP A 263 7.55 -24.39 6.52
N ARG A 264 6.47 -23.62 6.37
CA ARG A 264 5.48 -23.82 5.30
C ARG A 264 5.16 -22.54 4.56
N LEU A 265 5.38 -22.56 3.24
CA LEU A 265 4.86 -21.53 2.35
C LEU A 265 3.42 -21.83 1.95
N PRO A 266 2.60 -20.80 1.70
CA PRO A 266 1.27 -21.01 1.15
C PRO A 266 1.37 -21.64 -0.23
N GLN A 267 0.48 -22.62 -0.46
CA GLN A 267 0.42 -23.33 -1.73
C GLN A 267 -0.01 -22.38 -2.85
N ARG A 268 0.51 -22.65 -4.05
CA ARG A 268 0.00 -22.02 -5.28
C ARG A 268 -1.48 -22.34 -5.40
N GLN A 269 -2.26 -21.36 -5.83
CA GLN A 269 -3.68 -21.56 -6.08
C GLN A 269 -3.87 -22.37 -7.36
N GLU A 270 -4.71 -23.40 -7.27
CA GLU A 270 -5.07 -24.26 -8.39
C GLU A 270 -6.61 -24.36 -8.49
N PRO A 271 -7.21 -24.12 -9.68
CA PRO A 271 -6.55 -23.67 -10.92
C PRO A 271 -6.04 -22.22 -10.80
N PRO A 272 -5.06 -21.82 -11.64
CA PRO A 272 -4.62 -20.43 -11.70
C PRO A 272 -5.77 -19.50 -12.13
N PRO A 273 -5.71 -18.19 -11.79
CA PRO A 273 -6.65 -17.21 -12.30
C PRO A 273 -6.70 -17.21 -13.83
N ARG A 274 -7.86 -16.85 -14.39
CA ARG A 274 -7.98 -16.64 -15.84
C ARG A 274 -7.01 -15.53 -16.27
N PRO A 275 -6.46 -15.57 -17.49
CA PRO A 275 -5.42 -14.62 -17.91
C PRO A 275 -5.90 -13.16 -17.87
N GLU A 276 -7.16 -12.92 -18.23
CA GLU A 276 -7.79 -11.59 -18.16
C GLU A 276 -7.89 -11.04 -16.72
N ALA A 277 -7.97 -11.93 -15.72
CA ALA A 277 -8.17 -11.54 -14.32
C ALA A 277 -7.01 -10.72 -13.76
N TRP A 278 -5.78 -10.95 -14.26
CA TRP A 278 -4.59 -10.18 -13.86
C TRP A 278 -4.74 -8.70 -14.18
N GLY A 279 -5.18 -8.37 -15.40
CA GLY A 279 -5.41 -6.99 -15.82
C GLY A 279 -6.61 -6.35 -15.12
N VAL A 280 -7.69 -7.11 -14.90
CA VAL A 280 -8.85 -6.66 -14.14
C VAL A 280 -8.47 -6.32 -12.69
N ALA A 281 -7.57 -7.09 -12.07
CA ALA A 281 -7.08 -6.81 -10.72
C ALA A 281 -6.26 -5.51 -10.64
N VAL A 282 -5.38 -5.25 -11.62
CA VAL A 282 -4.64 -3.98 -11.71
C VAL A 282 -5.63 -2.80 -11.87
N ALA A 283 -6.60 -2.92 -12.77
CA ALA A 283 -7.59 -1.87 -13.01
C ALA A 283 -8.46 -1.59 -11.79
N TRP A 284 -8.91 -2.64 -11.10
CA TRP A 284 -9.66 -2.49 -9.87
C TRP A 284 -8.83 -1.80 -8.78
N TRP A 285 -7.58 -2.22 -8.58
CA TRP A 285 -6.70 -1.61 -7.58
C TRP A 285 -6.52 -0.11 -7.82
N VAL A 286 -6.21 0.26 -9.07
CA VAL A 286 -6.00 1.65 -9.46
C VAL A 286 -7.27 2.48 -9.26
N SER A 287 -8.44 1.94 -9.58
CA SER A 287 -9.72 2.61 -9.33
C SER A 287 -10.01 2.83 -7.83
N GLN A 288 -9.74 1.82 -6.99
CA GLN A 288 -9.90 1.99 -5.53
C GLN A 288 -8.89 2.98 -4.96
N MET A 289 -7.64 2.92 -5.41
CA MET A 289 -6.59 3.89 -5.04
C MET A 289 -6.96 5.31 -5.46
N ASN A 290 -7.51 5.50 -6.65
CA ASN A 290 -8.00 6.79 -7.12
C ASN A 290 -9.02 7.39 -6.15
N THR A 291 -9.97 6.57 -5.69
CA THR A 291 -11.01 6.98 -4.74
C THR A 291 -10.42 7.31 -3.36
N VAL A 292 -9.54 6.44 -2.84
CA VAL A 292 -8.86 6.68 -1.56
C VAL A 292 -8.02 7.96 -1.60
N LEU A 293 -7.25 8.17 -2.66
CA LEU A 293 -6.50 9.42 -2.88
C LEU A 293 -7.44 10.61 -2.99
N GLY A 294 -8.59 10.48 -3.65
CA GLY A 294 -9.60 11.53 -3.71
C GLY A 294 -10.12 11.96 -2.35
N HIS A 295 -10.15 11.07 -1.36
CA HIS A 295 -10.47 11.44 0.02
C HIS A 295 -9.25 12.00 0.77
N LEU A 296 -8.08 11.37 0.68
CA LEU A 296 -6.89 11.79 1.41
C LEU A 296 -6.30 13.12 0.91
N LEU A 297 -6.51 13.45 -0.36
CA LEU A 297 -6.03 14.66 -1.03
C LEU A 297 -7.08 15.78 -1.07
N ASN A 298 -8.21 15.61 -0.37
CA ASN A 298 -9.25 16.61 -0.28
C ASN A 298 -9.17 17.40 1.04
N PRO A 299 -8.68 18.65 1.03
CA PRO A 299 -8.55 19.49 2.23
C PRO A 299 -9.89 19.75 2.91
N CYS A 300 -11.02 19.68 2.19
CA CYS A 300 -12.35 19.90 2.76
C CYS A 300 -12.75 18.84 3.79
N LEU A 301 -12.09 17.67 3.79
CA LEU A 301 -12.28 16.62 4.81
C LEU A 301 -11.45 16.84 6.08
N PHE A 302 -10.63 17.90 6.10
CA PHE A 302 -9.69 18.20 7.17
C PHE A 302 -9.92 19.58 7.79
N GLY A 303 -11.17 20.04 7.86
CA GLY A 303 -11.56 21.23 8.61
C GLY A 303 -11.69 20.99 10.12
N ASN A 304 -11.55 22.05 10.91
CA ASN A 304 -11.99 22.11 12.32
C ASN A 304 -13.43 22.63 12.44
N ALA A 305 -13.94 22.72 13.68
CA ALA A 305 -15.25 23.25 14.02
C ALA A 305 -15.59 24.61 13.40
N ASN A 306 -14.58 25.45 13.21
CA ASN A 306 -14.73 26.80 12.68
C ASN A 306 -14.67 26.83 11.14
N GLY A 307 -14.54 25.68 10.49
CA GLY A 307 -14.36 25.57 9.05
C GLY A 307 -12.92 25.78 8.59
N ASN A 308 -11.95 25.99 9.49
CA ASN A 308 -10.56 26.23 9.09
C ASN A 308 -9.84 24.91 8.77
N TYR A 309 -9.12 24.89 7.65
CA TYR A 309 -8.32 23.75 7.22
C TYR A 309 -7.17 23.44 8.18
N LEU A 310 -6.97 22.16 8.48
CA LEU A 310 -5.94 21.62 9.38
C LEU A 310 -4.89 20.83 8.57
N PRO A 311 -3.87 21.49 8.01
CA PRO A 311 -2.92 20.85 7.09
C PRO A 311 -2.07 19.77 7.76
N TYR A 312 -1.74 19.90 9.05
CA TYR A 312 -1.00 18.86 9.80
C TYR A 312 -1.77 17.55 9.90
N VAL A 313 -3.10 17.61 9.97
CA VAL A 313 -3.95 16.42 10.07
C VAL A 313 -3.92 15.69 8.74
N GLN A 314 -4.10 16.42 7.64
CA GLN A 314 -4.06 15.83 6.31
C GLN A 314 -2.68 15.23 6.03
N GLN A 315 -1.60 15.96 6.33
CA GLN A 315 -0.23 15.45 6.14
C GLN A 315 0.03 14.17 6.92
N ASN A 316 -0.36 14.12 8.20
CA ASN A 316 -0.20 12.90 9.02
C ASN A 316 -0.97 11.72 8.43
N ARG A 317 -2.18 11.94 7.90
CA ARG A 317 -2.98 10.86 7.27
C ARG A 317 -2.37 10.36 5.97
N LEU A 318 -1.80 11.24 5.16
CA LEU A 318 -1.07 10.85 3.95
C LEU A 318 0.16 10.00 4.30
N MET A 319 0.95 10.43 5.29
CA MET A 319 2.12 9.68 5.74
C MET A 319 1.72 8.30 6.29
N GLU A 320 0.73 8.24 7.17
CA GLU A 320 0.23 6.99 7.74
C GLU A 320 -0.33 6.02 6.68
N PHE A 321 -0.86 6.54 5.57
CA PHE A 321 -1.38 5.67 4.51
C PHE A 321 -0.25 5.03 3.71
N ALA A 322 0.73 5.82 3.30
CA ALA A 322 1.91 5.28 2.62
C ALA A 322 2.69 4.31 3.51
N ASP A 323 2.82 4.64 4.80
CA ASP A 323 3.47 3.74 5.77
C ASP A 323 2.71 2.41 5.90
N LEU A 324 1.36 2.44 5.86
CA LEU A 324 0.57 1.21 5.85
C LEU A 324 0.87 0.37 4.61
N LEU A 325 0.83 0.95 3.42
CA LEU A 325 1.11 0.26 2.16
C LEU A 325 2.52 -0.32 2.16
N GLN A 326 3.51 0.44 2.63
CA GLN A 326 4.89 0.00 2.74
C GLN A 326 5.03 -1.16 3.74
N ARG A 327 4.43 -1.06 4.93
CA ARG A 327 4.48 -2.12 5.95
C ARG A 327 3.83 -3.40 5.46
N VAL A 328 2.67 -3.33 4.82
CA VAL A 328 2.00 -4.49 4.21
C VAL A 328 2.91 -5.11 3.15
N THR A 329 3.44 -4.31 2.23
CA THR A 329 4.36 -4.80 1.19
C THR A 329 5.58 -5.48 1.81
N SER A 330 6.25 -4.82 2.76
CA SER A 330 7.44 -5.36 3.42
C SER A 330 7.15 -6.62 4.23
N THR A 331 5.98 -6.73 4.87
CA THR A 331 5.53 -7.98 5.49
C THR A 331 5.45 -9.08 4.44
N LEU A 332 4.74 -8.85 3.34
CA LEU A 332 4.50 -9.85 2.28
C LEU A 332 5.79 -10.28 1.56
N LEU A 333 6.78 -9.38 1.45
CA LEU A 333 8.08 -9.66 0.84
C LEU A 333 9.10 -10.27 1.83
N SER A 334 8.82 -10.33 3.13
CA SER A 334 9.69 -10.93 4.15
C SER A 334 9.57 -12.47 4.17
N LEU A 335 9.83 -13.09 3.02
CA LEU A 335 9.53 -14.50 2.75
C LEU A 335 10.52 -15.49 3.36
N HIS A 336 11.62 -15.00 3.91
CA HIS A 336 12.74 -15.82 4.37
C HIS A 336 12.94 -15.79 5.89
N ASP A 337 12.23 -14.92 6.60
CA ASP A 337 12.39 -14.72 8.04
C ASP A 337 11.03 -14.54 8.69
N ASP A 338 10.54 -15.61 9.33
CA ASP A 338 9.25 -15.60 10.01
C ASP A 338 9.22 -14.56 11.15
N TYR A 339 10.33 -14.35 11.86
CA TYR A 339 10.38 -13.39 12.96
C TYR A 339 10.24 -11.96 12.44
N ALA A 340 11.01 -11.61 11.40
CA ALA A 340 10.93 -10.29 10.77
C ALA A 340 9.54 -10.02 10.18
N SER A 341 8.95 -11.01 9.48
CA SER A 341 7.60 -10.90 8.93
C SER A 341 6.57 -10.68 10.04
N GLY A 342 6.71 -11.35 11.19
CA GLY A 342 5.87 -11.19 12.36
C GLY A 342 5.95 -9.79 12.99
N VAL A 343 7.15 -9.23 13.14
CA VAL A 343 7.34 -7.85 13.65
C VAL A 343 6.70 -6.83 12.70
N LEU A 344 6.93 -6.97 11.39
CA LEU A 344 6.34 -6.08 10.38
C LEU A 344 4.81 -6.22 10.33
N MET A 345 4.29 -7.45 10.45
CA MET A 345 2.86 -7.72 10.52
C MET A 345 2.22 -6.97 11.69
N TRP A 346 2.77 -7.06 12.90
CA TRP A 346 2.26 -6.29 14.06
C TRP A 346 2.32 -4.79 13.84
N SER A 347 3.43 -4.32 13.24
CA SER A 347 3.62 -2.92 12.89
C SER A 347 2.55 -2.40 11.91
N ALA A 348 2.10 -3.22 10.96
CA ALA A 348 1.00 -2.90 10.06
C ALA A 348 -0.36 -2.94 10.78
N MET A 349 -0.61 -3.96 11.61
CA MET A 349 -1.86 -4.12 12.37
C MET A 349 -2.10 -2.97 13.36
N ASP A 350 -1.07 -2.51 14.06
CA ASP A 350 -1.15 -1.38 14.99
C ASP A 350 -1.57 -0.09 14.25
N LEU A 351 -1.10 0.11 13.02
CA LEU A 351 -1.47 1.25 12.19
C LEU A 351 -2.91 1.14 11.69
N ILE A 352 -3.35 -0.07 11.32
CA ILE A 352 -4.74 -0.35 10.94
C ILE A 352 -5.70 -0.03 12.09
N GLU A 353 -5.44 -0.52 13.31
CA GLU A 353 -6.26 -0.27 14.50
C GLU A 353 -6.33 1.22 14.84
N SER A 354 -5.17 1.88 14.91
CA SER A 354 -5.08 3.26 15.40
C SER A 354 -5.71 4.27 14.43
N THR A 355 -5.54 4.04 13.13
CA THR A 355 -5.85 5.05 12.12
C THR A 355 -7.01 4.65 11.21
N TRP A 356 -7.05 3.43 10.70
CA TRP A 356 -7.84 3.12 9.51
C TRP A 356 -9.17 2.44 9.83
N LEU A 357 -9.18 1.55 10.83
CA LEU A 357 -10.36 0.85 11.30
C LEU A 357 -10.80 1.38 12.68
N SER A 358 -11.97 0.93 13.12
CA SER A 358 -12.55 1.26 14.43
C SER A 358 -12.50 0.05 15.36
N TRP A 359 -11.84 -1.00 14.91
CA TRP A 359 -11.64 -2.25 15.61
C TRP A 359 -10.27 -2.20 16.26
N ASP A 360 -10.23 -2.51 17.55
CA ASP A 360 -8.97 -2.67 18.26
C ASP A 360 -8.25 -3.96 17.83
N LEU A 361 -6.97 -4.10 18.17
CA LEU A 361 -6.19 -5.29 17.80
C LEU A 361 -6.84 -6.57 18.32
N THR A 362 -7.49 -6.51 19.48
CA THR A 362 -8.19 -7.67 20.04
C THR A 362 -9.34 -8.10 19.14
N THR A 363 -10.09 -7.15 18.59
CA THR A 363 -11.18 -7.42 17.65
C THR A 363 -10.64 -7.94 16.32
N LEU A 364 -9.58 -7.33 15.80
CA LEU A 364 -8.94 -7.73 14.53
C LEU A 364 -8.31 -9.12 14.58
N CYS A 365 -7.94 -9.63 15.75
CA CYS A 365 -7.40 -10.98 15.92
C CYS A 365 -8.45 -12.04 16.30
N LYS A 366 -9.75 -11.72 16.29
CA LYS A 366 -10.79 -12.75 16.45
C LYS A 366 -11.00 -13.51 15.13
N PRO A 367 -10.89 -14.85 15.10
CA PRO A 367 -11.18 -15.66 13.91
C PRO A 367 -12.52 -15.32 13.26
N SER A 368 -13.61 -15.20 14.04
CA SER A 368 -14.93 -14.88 13.47
C SER A 368 -15.00 -13.49 12.81
N ILE A 369 -14.30 -12.50 13.36
CA ILE A 369 -14.26 -11.14 12.82
C ILE A 369 -13.44 -11.12 11.53
N ALA A 370 -12.30 -11.78 11.50
CA ALA A 370 -11.47 -11.88 10.30
C ALA A 370 -12.23 -12.63 9.17
N ALA A 371 -12.94 -13.71 9.50
CA ALA A 371 -13.77 -14.44 8.54
C ALA A 371 -14.91 -13.56 8.00
N LYS A 372 -15.58 -12.79 8.88
CA LYS A 372 -16.61 -11.85 8.47
C LYS A 372 -16.04 -10.75 7.56
N ALA A 373 -14.88 -10.18 7.91
CA ALA A 373 -14.21 -9.18 7.10
C ALA A 373 -13.87 -9.72 5.70
N LEU A 374 -13.34 -10.95 5.61
CA LEU A 374 -13.08 -11.61 4.33
C LEU A 374 -14.35 -11.78 3.50
N GLN A 375 -15.46 -12.18 4.14
CA GLN A 375 -16.74 -12.31 3.43
C GLN A 375 -17.24 -10.96 2.92
N GLU A 376 -17.19 -9.91 3.74
CA GLU A 376 -17.57 -8.56 3.31
C GLU A 376 -16.72 -8.05 2.13
N VAL A 377 -15.42 -8.37 2.11
CA VAL A 377 -14.56 -8.04 0.95
C VAL A 377 -15.00 -8.82 -0.29
N ARG A 378 -15.27 -10.12 -0.17
CA ARG A 378 -15.76 -10.94 -1.29
C ARG A 378 -17.09 -10.42 -1.84
N ASP A 379 -17.99 -9.96 -0.98
CA ASP A 379 -19.30 -9.46 -1.40
C ASP A 379 -19.19 -8.14 -2.19
N ARG A 380 -18.13 -7.36 -1.99
CA ARG A 380 -17.90 -6.05 -2.63
C ARG A 380 -16.92 -6.11 -3.81
N MET A 381 -16.13 -7.17 -3.93
CA MET A 381 -15.07 -7.30 -4.92
C MET A 381 -15.51 -8.16 -6.11
N PRO A 382 -15.21 -7.78 -7.37
CA PRO A 382 -15.51 -8.63 -8.53
C PRO A 382 -14.77 -9.97 -8.50
N ALA A 383 -15.39 -11.05 -8.97
CA ALA A 383 -14.84 -12.41 -8.88
C ALA A 383 -13.43 -12.57 -9.48
N ASP A 384 -13.14 -11.93 -10.62
CA ASP A 384 -11.82 -11.96 -11.25
C ASP A 384 -10.75 -11.29 -10.39
N VAL A 385 -11.10 -10.18 -9.73
CA VAL A 385 -10.22 -9.50 -8.78
C VAL A 385 -9.99 -10.39 -7.55
N GLN A 386 -11.06 -11.04 -7.06
CA GLN A 386 -10.97 -11.95 -5.92
C GLN A 386 -9.99 -13.10 -6.19
N ALA A 387 -10.01 -13.68 -7.38
CA ALA A 387 -9.13 -14.78 -7.77
C ALA A 387 -7.64 -14.41 -7.72
N VAL A 388 -7.32 -13.12 -7.95
CA VAL A 388 -5.95 -12.61 -7.94
C VAL A 388 -5.54 -12.17 -6.52
N LEU A 389 -6.34 -11.33 -5.85
CA LEU A 389 -5.91 -10.60 -4.65
C LEU A 389 -6.28 -11.25 -3.31
N LEU A 390 -7.35 -12.04 -3.24
CA LEU A 390 -7.84 -12.59 -1.98
C LEU A 390 -7.30 -13.95 -1.54
N PRO A 391 -6.71 -14.82 -2.38
CA PRO A 391 -6.40 -16.17 -1.92
C PRO A 391 -5.44 -16.19 -0.72
N TYR A 392 -4.46 -15.28 -0.69
CA TYR A 392 -3.49 -15.23 0.39
C TYR A 392 -4.01 -14.47 1.62
N ALA A 393 -4.89 -13.49 1.43
CA ALA A 393 -5.64 -12.90 2.54
C ALA A 393 -6.47 -13.95 3.29
N ALA A 394 -7.02 -14.95 2.58
CA ALA A 394 -7.74 -16.06 3.19
C ALA A 394 -6.84 -16.95 4.07
N TYR A 395 -5.59 -17.21 3.67
CA TYR A 395 -4.62 -17.91 4.52
C TYR A 395 -4.37 -17.19 5.85
N GLY A 396 -4.45 -15.85 5.89
CA GLY A 396 -4.35 -15.08 7.14
C GLY A 396 -5.54 -15.32 8.09
N VAL A 397 -6.73 -15.58 7.55
CA VAL A 397 -7.93 -15.95 8.34
C VAL A 397 -7.81 -17.38 8.85
N GLU A 398 -7.39 -18.31 7.99
CA GLU A 398 -7.13 -19.71 8.35
C GLU A 398 -6.07 -19.80 9.44
N ALA A 399 -5.00 -19.00 9.36
CA ALA A 399 -3.97 -18.90 10.39
C ALA A 399 -4.53 -18.55 11.78
N LEU A 400 -5.52 -17.66 11.88
CA LEU A 400 -6.16 -17.37 13.17
C LEU A 400 -6.94 -18.57 13.71
N THR A 401 -7.52 -19.38 12.82
CA THR A 401 -8.18 -20.63 13.20
C THR A 401 -7.17 -21.67 13.67
N GLU A 402 -6.04 -21.83 12.97
CA GLU A 402 -4.93 -22.70 13.35
C GLU A 402 -4.31 -22.30 14.71
N VAL A 403 -4.22 -21.00 15.01
CA VAL A 403 -3.85 -20.54 16.38
C VAL A 403 -4.87 -21.07 17.41
N GLY A 404 -6.16 -21.10 17.08
CA GLY A 404 -7.16 -21.70 17.94
C GLY A 404 -6.93 -23.20 18.20
N GLU A 405 -6.42 -23.93 17.21
CA GLU A 405 -6.09 -25.35 17.31
C GLU A 405 -4.89 -25.62 18.23
N GLY A 406 -4.02 -24.63 18.43
CA GLY A 406 -2.86 -24.72 19.32
C GLY A 406 -3.21 -24.80 20.82
N PHE A 407 -4.47 -24.57 21.22
CA PHE A 407 -4.95 -24.76 22.59
C PHE A 407 -5.09 -26.26 22.96
N PHE A 408 -3.96 -26.94 23.10
CA PHE A 408 -3.87 -28.39 23.25
C PHE A 408 -4.66 -28.95 24.45
N ILE A 409 -4.77 -28.22 25.57
CA ILE A 409 -5.54 -28.69 26.75
C ILE A 409 -7.04 -28.69 26.46
N LYS A 410 -7.56 -27.66 25.77
CA LYS A 410 -8.96 -27.61 25.34
C LYS A 410 -9.26 -28.83 24.45
N ASN A 411 -8.38 -29.10 23.49
CA ASN A 411 -8.57 -30.17 22.51
C ASN A 411 -8.46 -31.56 23.14
N TYR A 412 -7.47 -31.79 24.01
CA TYR A 412 -7.33 -33.05 24.76
C TYR A 412 -8.56 -33.36 25.61
N ARG A 413 -9.21 -32.32 26.16
CA ARG A 413 -10.42 -32.47 27.01
C ARG A 413 -11.73 -32.47 26.23
N GLY A 414 -11.72 -32.28 24.91
CA GLY A 414 -12.94 -32.15 24.11
C GLY A 414 -13.83 -30.96 24.52
N SER A 415 -13.23 -29.90 25.07
CA SER A 415 -13.97 -28.73 25.56
C SER A 415 -14.30 -27.75 24.42
N GLU A 416 -15.48 -27.14 24.48
CA GLU A 416 -15.85 -26.04 23.58
C GLU A 416 -15.12 -24.74 23.93
N LYS A 417 -14.81 -24.53 25.22
CA LYS A 417 -14.17 -23.32 25.74
C LYS A 417 -12.75 -23.56 26.22
N VAL A 418 -11.93 -22.52 26.18
CA VAL A 418 -10.61 -22.52 26.84
C VAL A 418 -10.83 -22.16 28.31
N ILE A 419 -10.59 -23.12 29.21
CA ILE A 419 -10.81 -22.95 30.66
C ILE A 419 -9.48 -22.65 31.34
N LEU A 420 -9.30 -21.40 31.75
CA LEU A 420 -8.12 -20.95 32.50
C LEU A 420 -8.33 -21.13 34.00
N ARG A 421 -7.39 -21.80 34.67
CA ARG A 421 -7.33 -21.89 36.14
C ARG A 421 -6.44 -20.79 36.70
N LEU A 422 -7.03 -19.78 37.31
CA LEU A 422 -6.34 -18.61 37.86
C LEU A 422 -5.80 -18.88 39.28
N PRO A 423 -4.85 -18.06 39.77
CA PRO A 423 -4.43 -18.11 41.17
C PRO A 423 -5.62 -17.99 42.13
N GLY A 424 -5.60 -18.76 43.21
CA GLY A 424 -6.72 -18.82 44.16
C GLY A 424 -7.86 -19.76 43.75
N GLY A 425 -7.71 -20.53 42.67
CA GLY A 425 -8.67 -21.57 42.26
C GLY A 425 -9.85 -21.06 41.43
N ALA A 426 -9.92 -19.76 41.14
CA ALA A 426 -10.93 -19.21 40.24
C ALA A 426 -10.76 -19.76 38.81
N GLU A 427 -11.86 -20.06 38.13
CA GLU A 427 -11.86 -20.47 36.73
C GLU A 427 -12.39 -19.35 35.83
N LYS A 428 -11.73 -19.13 34.70
CA LYS A 428 -12.18 -18.21 33.65
C LYS A 428 -12.34 -19.00 32.36
N ALA A 429 -13.58 -19.11 31.88
CA ALA A 429 -13.88 -19.73 30.60
C ALA A 429 -13.91 -18.68 29.48
N LEU A 430 -13.13 -18.90 28.43
CA LEU A 430 -13.08 -18.05 27.24
C LEU A 430 -13.66 -18.79 26.04
N SER A 431 -14.37 -18.07 25.17
CA SER A 431 -14.65 -18.54 23.81
C SER A 431 -13.32 -18.74 23.07
N LEU A 432 -13.32 -19.55 22.00
CA LEU A 432 -12.12 -19.73 21.20
C LEU A 432 -11.66 -18.38 20.59
N ASP A 433 -12.61 -17.57 20.12
CA ASP A 433 -12.33 -16.22 19.62
C ASP A 433 -11.62 -15.35 20.64
N ASP A 434 -12.15 -15.27 21.87
CA ASP A 434 -11.58 -14.42 22.91
C ASP A 434 -10.23 -14.95 23.40
N ALA A 435 -10.03 -16.27 23.37
CA ALA A 435 -8.76 -16.90 23.74
C ALA A 435 -7.67 -16.62 22.70
N VAL A 436 -7.97 -16.81 21.39
CA VAL A 436 -7.06 -16.46 20.29
C VAL A 436 -6.73 -14.98 20.33
N SER A 437 -7.74 -14.12 20.39
CA SER A 437 -7.58 -12.67 20.47
C SER A 437 -6.67 -12.22 21.63
N GLN A 438 -6.91 -12.73 22.85
CA GLN A 438 -6.08 -12.41 24.02
C GLN A 438 -4.66 -12.95 23.89
N LEU A 439 -4.48 -14.16 23.33
CA LEU A 439 -3.16 -14.72 23.07
C LEU A 439 -2.38 -13.89 22.05
N MET A 440 -3.03 -13.46 20.95
CA MET A 440 -2.41 -12.63 19.93
C MET A 440 -1.99 -11.27 20.50
N ARG A 441 -2.86 -10.62 21.29
CA ARG A 441 -2.51 -9.39 22.02
C ARG A 441 -1.35 -9.61 22.98
N ALA A 442 -1.35 -10.72 23.71
CA ALA A 442 -0.27 -11.09 24.61
C ALA A 442 1.06 -11.20 23.85
N ARG A 443 1.12 -11.95 22.75
CA ARG A 443 2.30 -12.08 21.89
C ARG A 443 2.78 -10.73 21.36
N ARG A 444 1.88 -9.88 20.86
CA ARG A 444 2.22 -8.52 20.44
C ARG A 444 2.87 -7.72 21.58
N ASN A 445 2.37 -7.83 22.81
CA ASN A 445 2.95 -7.12 23.96
C ASN A 445 4.28 -7.70 24.44
N THR A 446 4.62 -8.95 24.11
CA THR A 446 5.93 -9.53 24.48
C THR A 446 7.11 -8.88 23.76
N THR A 447 6.88 -8.14 22.67
CA THR A 447 7.91 -7.29 22.05
C THR A 447 8.36 -6.14 22.96
N HIS A 448 7.60 -5.84 24.03
CA HIS A 448 7.91 -4.82 25.02
C HIS A 448 8.37 -5.40 26.38
N GLY A 449 8.59 -6.72 26.47
CA GLY A 449 9.05 -7.42 27.69
C GLY A 449 7.95 -8.13 28.50
N PHE A 450 8.35 -8.96 29.48
CA PHE A 450 7.45 -9.80 30.30
C PHE A 450 7.17 -9.24 31.71
N ASP A 451 7.61 -8.02 32.00
CA ASP A 451 7.87 -7.56 33.37
C ASP A 451 6.63 -7.38 34.26
N LYS A 452 5.42 -7.37 33.67
CA LYS A 452 4.16 -7.26 34.43
C LYS A 452 3.49 -8.63 34.60
N PRO A 453 3.18 -9.06 35.84
CA PRO A 453 2.44 -10.29 36.07
C PRO A 453 1.01 -10.15 35.53
N ASP A 454 0.62 -11.07 34.66
CA ASP A 454 -0.73 -11.17 34.11
C ASP A 454 -1.18 -12.63 34.16
N PRO A 455 -1.94 -13.02 35.20
CA PRO A 455 -2.35 -14.41 35.39
C PRO A 455 -3.20 -14.96 34.24
N VAL A 456 -3.87 -14.12 33.46
CA VAL A 456 -4.64 -14.58 32.30
C VAL A 456 -3.70 -14.90 31.16
N ARG A 457 -2.78 -13.97 30.84
CA ARG A 457 -1.73 -14.17 29.83
C ARG A 457 -0.90 -15.41 30.11
N ASP A 458 -0.39 -15.54 31.33
CA ASP A 458 0.52 -16.62 31.71
C ASP A 458 -0.19 -17.98 31.60
N ARG A 459 -1.49 -18.04 31.91
CA ARG A 459 -2.31 -19.24 31.73
C ARG A 459 -2.66 -19.51 30.28
N LEU A 460 -2.88 -18.49 29.44
CA LEU A 460 -3.06 -18.67 28.00
C LEU A 460 -1.81 -19.29 27.36
N PHE A 461 -0.62 -18.76 27.67
CA PHE A 461 0.64 -19.33 27.19
C PHE A 461 0.85 -20.76 27.67
N ALA A 462 0.53 -21.07 28.93
CA ALA A 462 0.66 -22.43 29.45
C ALA A 462 -0.31 -23.46 28.83
N GLN A 463 -1.39 -23.02 28.18
CA GLN A 463 -2.38 -23.90 27.54
C GLN A 463 -2.22 -24.01 26.01
N HIS A 464 -1.32 -23.23 25.42
CA HIS A 464 -1.09 -23.21 23.98
C HIS A 464 0.29 -23.78 23.64
N ASP A 465 0.42 -24.45 22.50
CA ASP A 465 1.67 -25.05 22.01
C ASP A 465 2.75 -24.05 21.54
N GLY A 466 2.50 -22.74 21.64
CA GLY A 466 3.39 -21.70 21.13
C GLY A 466 3.47 -21.55 19.61
N ARG A 467 2.86 -22.43 18.80
CA ARG A 467 2.91 -22.35 17.32
C ARG A 467 2.29 -21.03 16.86
N ARG A 468 2.93 -20.38 15.88
CA ARG A 468 2.35 -19.25 15.13
C ARG A 468 2.41 -19.65 13.66
N PRO A 469 1.28 -19.84 12.99
CA PRO A 469 1.27 -20.10 11.55
C PRO A 469 1.94 -18.95 10.81
N GLU A 470 2.82 -19.27 9.87
CA GLU A 470 3.61 -18.31 9.10
C GLU A 470 2.70 -17.47 8.21
N THR A 471 1.61 -18.07 7.71
CA THR A 471 0.55 -17.43 6.93
C THR A 471 -0.24 -16.37 7.69
N LEU A 472 -0.06 -16.25 9.01
CA LEU A 472 -0.63 -15.13 9.76
C LEU A 472 -0.14 -13.77 9.22
N MET A 473 1.04 -13.73 8.59
CA MET A 473 1.59 -12.54 7.94
C MET A 473 0.66 -11.90 6.89
N TYR A 474 -0.35 -12.62 6.36
CA TYR A 474 -1.33 -12.09 5.41
C TYR A 474 -2.52 -11.37 6.06
N LEU A 475 -2.63 -11.39 7.39
CA LEU A 475 -3.73 -10.71 8.10
C LEU A 475 -3.80 -9.19 7.82
N PRO A 476 -2.68 -8.44 7.73
CA PRO A 476 -2.71 -7.05 7.30
C PRO A 476 -3.22 -6.86 5.87
N LEU A 477 -2.92 -7.79 4.95
CA LEU A 477 -3.42 -7.74 3.57
C LEU A 477 -4.95 -7.83 3.55
N LEU A 478 -5.55 -8.72 4.34
CA LEU A 478 -7.00 -8.81 4.48
C LEU A 478 -7.61 -7.47 4.87
N TYR A 479 -7.08 -6.83 5.92
CA TYR A 479 -7.64 -5.57 6.42
C TYR A 479 -7.35 -4.38 5.50
N LEU A 480 -6.23 -4.40 4.75
CA LEU A 480 -6.03 -3.48 3.65
C LEU A 480 -7.10 -3.69 2.57
N MET A 481 -7.42 -4.92 2.19
CA MET A 481 -8.46 -5.20 1.19
C MET A 481 -9.84 -4.78 1.70
N TYR A 482 -10.08 -4.92 3.00
CA TYR A 482 -11.28 -4.40 3.66
C TYR A 482 -11.43 -2.89 3.47
N ILE A 483 -10.37 -2.13 3.76
CA ILE A 483 -10.34 -0.67 3.55
C ILE A 483 -10.52 -0.32 2.07
N MET A 484 -9.81 -1.01 1.19
CA MET A 484 -9.84 -0.75 -0.26
C MET A 484 -11.16 -1.15 -0.92
N SER A 485 -11.95 -2.06 -0.32
CA SER A 485 -13.23 -2.50 -0.87
C SER A 485 -14.42 -1.58 -0.57
N ASP A 486 -14.27 -0.63 0.36
CA ASP A 486 -15.24 0.42 0.66
C ASP A 486 -14.51 1.75 1.00
N PRO A 487 -13.91 2.43 0.00
CA PRO A 487 -13.23 3.71 0.21
C PRO A 487 -14.15 4.79 0.80
N ASP A 488 -15.45 4.73 0.53
CA ASP A 488 -16.41 5.68 1.10
C ASP A 488 -16.51 5.58 2.63
N ASP A 489 -16.20 4.41 3.20
CA ASP A 489 -16.09 4.28 4.65
C ASP A 489 -14.96 5.12 5.23
N LEU A 490 -13.85 5.27 4.50
CA LEU A 490 -12.77 6.17 4.86
C LEU A 490 -13.28 7.62 4.90
N ARG A 491 -14.01 8.08 3.87
CA ARG A 491 -14.62 9.43 3.86
C ARG A 491 -15.51 9.63 5.09
N ARG A 492 -16.39 8.67 5.40
CA ARG A 492 -17.28 8.73 6.58
C ARG A 492 -16.48 8.80 7.89
N ARG A 493 -15.38 8.06 8.00
CA ARG A 493 -14.50 8.08 9.19
C ARG A 493 -13.76 9.41 9.35
N LEU A 494 -13.24 9.98 8.27
CA LEU A 494 -12.57 11.28 8.27
C LEU A 494 -13.53 12.38 8.75
N LEU A 495 -14.76 12.40 8.22
CA LEU A 495 -15.82 13.31 8.65
C LEU A 495 -16.18 13.17 10.12
N ARG A 496 -16.39 11.94 10.61
CA ARG A 496 -16.70 11.69 12.04
C ARG A 496 -15.57 12.14 12.96
N ARG A 497 -14.32 12.06 12.52
CA ARG A 497 -13.15 12.48 13.31
C ARG A 497 -13.00 13.99 13.35
N SER A 498 -13.24 14.68 12.23
CA SER A 498 -13.34 16.15 12.20
C SER A 498 -14.40 16.61 13.22
N ALA A 499 -15.63 16.08 13.12
CA ALA A 499 -16.72 16.42 14.04
C ALA A 499 -16.50 16.08 15.53
N ARG A 500 -15.62 15.11 15.84
CA ARG A 500 -15.29 14.75 17.24
C ARG A 500 -14.27 15.69 17.86
N ARG A 501 -13.33 16.22 17.08
CA ARG A 501 -12.35 17.21 17.57
C ARG A 501 -13.03 18.48 18.04
N ASP A 502 -14.18 18.78 17.45
CA ASP A 502 -15.06 19.90 17.80
C ASP A 502 -15.69 19.79 19.20
N ARG A 503 -15.58 18.63 19.88
CA ARG A 503 -16.14 18.41 21.23
C ARG A 503 -15.10 18.36 22.34
N THR A 504 -13.81 18.32 21.98
CA THR A 504 -12.69 18.17 22.93
C THR A 504 -11.88 19.45 23.12
N HIS A 505 -12.26 20.52 22.41
CA HIS A 505 -11.84 21.90 22.60
C HIS A 505 -13.07 22.74 22.84
#